data_AF-A0A2H3CZJ8-F1
#
_entry.id   AF-A0A2H3CZJ8-F1
#
_cell.length_a   1.000
_cell.length_b   1.000
_cell.length_c   1.000
_cell.angle_alpha   90.00
_cell.angle_beta   90.00
_cell.angle_gamma   90.00
#
_symmetry.space_group_name_H-M   'P 1'
#
loop_
_entity.id
_entity.type
_entity.pdbx_description
1 polymer ?
#
loop_
_entity_poly.entity_id
_entity_poly.type
_entity_poly.pdbx_seq_one_letter_code
_entity_poly.pdbx_strand_id
1 'polypeptide(L)'
;MKIRLMTPIPPDLVLEILTYINECRDDLRACCLVCRAWRRLAQPFIFSELSLSLESHSHSWNQKFATYPHLARYVTRLNLWGGNWGEADALLLLENQPRFLERPATVELLRRLPNITYLKMNDFFLPSEREIEVLCHFTRLEWLKMYEVVFNETPALLNLMSQSVNLKVLHIKDVEIITHTGEDLIGPALHDFVDAVPKRLRNVKLQDPTASLYIFSWLSGGVFDLSDLTDLTLSWGCLPTNRHPPLPGELSSYVDSFISIVSAGIKHLRLHIEMSELDAKSNINYMLGE
;
A
#
# COMPACT_ATOMS: atom_id res chain seq x y z
N MET A 1 -4.63 -58.01 0.91
CA MET A 1 -4.93 -56.65 1.44
C MET A 1 -4.83 -55.68 0.26
N LYS A 2 -5.97 -55.30 -0.36
CA LYS A 2 -5.97 -54.38 -1.52
C LYS A 2 -5.63 -52.98 -1.00
N ILE A 3 -4.44 -52.50 -1.31
CA ILE A 3 -4.09 -51.08 -1.17
C ILE A 3 -5.08 -50.34 -2.09
N ARG A 4 -6.08 -49.68 -1.51
CA ARG A 4 -6.87 -48.70 -2.26
C ARG A 4 -5.89 -47.59 -2.62
N LEU A 5 -5.39 -47.61 -3.85
CA LEU A 5 -4.71 -46.48 -4.45
C LEU A 5 -5.75 -45.35 -4.46
N MET A 6 -5.73 -44.50 -3.43
CA MET A 6 -6.44 -43.23 -3.49
C MET A 6 -5.91 -42.53 -4.73
N THR A 7 -6.78 -42.30 -5.70
CA THR A 7 -6.45 -41.49 -6.86
C THR A 7 -5.91 -40.17 -6.35
N PRO A 8 -4.67 -39.78 -6.70
CA PRO A 8 -4.09 -38.54 -6.22
C PRO A 8 -4.99 -37.38 -6.66
N ILE A 9 -5.27 -36.48 -5.72
CA ILE A 9 -6.08 -35.29 -5.99
C ILE A 9 -5.42 -34.50 -7.13
N PRO A 10 -6.16 -34.12 -8.18
CA PRO A 10 -5.65 -33.27 -9.25
C PRO A 10 -5.00 -31.98 -8.71
N PRO A 11 -3.89 -31.51 -9.29
CA PRO A 11 -3.21 -30.29 -8.85
C PRO A 11 -4.12 -29.06 -8.76
N ASP A 12 -5.08 -28.93 -9.69
CA ASP A 12 -6.01 -27.79 -9.72
C ASP A 12 -6.93 -27.76 -8.49
N LEU A 13 -7.39 -28.92 -8.01
CA LEU A 13 -8.19 -29.00 -6.79
C LEU A 13 -7.34 -28.72 -5.54
N VAL A 14 -6.06 -29.10 -5.55
CA VAL A 14 -5.14 -28.75 -4.46
C VAL A 14 -4.93 -27.23 -4.43
N LEU A 15 -4.79 -26.58 -5.57
CA LEU A 15 -4.68 -25.12 -5.65
C LEU A 15 -5.93 -24.41 -5.15
N GLU A 16 -7.12 -24.93 -5.46
CA GLU A 16 -8.38 -24.38 -4.94
C GLU A 16 -8.44 -24.48 -3.40
N ILE A 17 -8.04 -25.62 -2.84
CA ILE A 17 -7.94 -25.81 -1.38
C ILE A 17 -6.94 -24.82 -0.78
N LEU A 18 -5.75 -24.68 -1.37
CA LEU A 18 -4.71 -23.77 -0.89
C LEU A 18 -5.16 -22.31 -0.96
N THR A 19 -5.96 -21.95 -1.97
CA THR A 19 -6.56 -20.62 -2.12
C THR A 19 -7.55 -20.35 -1.00
N TYR A 20 -8.38 -21.33 -0.63
CA TYR A 20 -9.33 -21.21 0.48
C TYR A 20 -8.65 -21.02 1.84
N ILE A 21 -7.52 -21.69 2.09
CA ILE A 21 -6.77 -21.59 3.35
C ILE A 21 -5.64 -20.55 3.32
N ASN A 22 -5.57 -19.71 2.28
CA ASN A 22 -4.43 -18.81 2.05
C ASN A 22 -4.18 -17.82 3.20
N GLU A 23 -5.21 -17.50 3.98
CA GLU A 23 -5.12 -16.60 5.14
C GLU A 23 -4.43 -17.25 6.36
N CYS A 24 -4.37 -18.59 6.41
CA CYS A 24 -3.75 -19.32 7.52
C CYS A 24 -2.36 -19.85 7.13
N ARG A 25 -1.30 -19.09 7.51
CA ARG A 25 0.09 -19.49 7.20
C ARG A 25 0.48 -20.84 7.81
N ASP A 26 -0.08 -21.20 8.96
CA ASP A 26 0.27 -22.47 9.63
C ASP A 26 -0.32 -23.67 8.90
N ASP A 27 -1.53 -23.55 8.37
CA ASP A 27 -2.14 -24.58 7.52
C ASP A 27 -1.36 -24.74 6.20
N LEU A 28 -0.94 -23.64 5.57
CA LEU A 28 -0.09 -23.69 4.38
C LEU A 28 1.27 -24.37 4.67
N ARG A 29 1.86 -24.12 5.84
CA ARG A 29 3.10 -24.80 6.28
C ARG A 29 2.87 -26.29 6.48
N ALA A 30 1.76 -26.69 7.10
CA ALA A 30 1.38 -28.10 7.25
C ALA A 30 1.21 -28.78 5.89
N CYS A 31 0.58 -28.08 4.92
CA CYS A 31 0.45 -28.56 3.54
C CYS A 31 1.81 -28.86 2.88
N CYS A 32 2.84 -28.08 3.17
CA CYS A 32 4.21 -28.34 2.67
C CYS A 32 4.85 -29.63 3.23
N LEU A 33 4.31 -30.20 4.30
CA LEU A 33 4.81 -31.42 4.93
C LEU A 33 4.09 -32.69 4.46
N VAL A 34 2.94 -32.55 3.78
CA VAL A 34 2.13 -33.69 3.28
C VAL A 34 2.92 -34.52 2.27
N CYS A 35 3.34 -33.91 1.17
CA CYS A 35 4.18 -34.55 0.15
C CYS A 35 4.89 -33.53 -0.76
N ARG A 36 5.75 -34.01 -1.67
CA ARG A 36 6.49 -33.12 -2.60
C ARG A 36 5.59 -32.31 -3.54
N ALA A 37 4.47 -32.89 -3.98
CA ALA A 37 3.52 -32.19 -4.87
C ALA A 37 2.84 -31.04 -4.13
N TRP A 38 2.27 -31.31 -2.95
CA TRP A 38 1.66 -30.29 -2.09
C TRP A 38 2.65 -29.19 -1.71
N ARG A 39 3.90 -29.55 -1.38
CA ARG A 39 4.96 -28.56 -1.11
C ARG A 39 5.18 -27.60 -2.28
N ARG A 40 5.30 -28.11 -3.50
CA ARG A 40 5.53 -27.26 -4.69
C ARG A 40 4.36 -26.32 -4.95
N LEU A 41 3.13 -26.75 -4.68
CA LEU A 41 1.93 -25.94 -4.88
C LEU A 41 1.71 -24.94 -3.73
N ALA A 42 2.06 -25.28 -2.49
CA ALA A 42 1.84 -24.44 -1.31
C ALA A 42 2.95 -23.39 -1.08
N GLN A 43 4.20 -23.68 -1.47
CA GLN A 43 5.31 -22.73 -1.32
C GLN A 43 5.04 -21.33 -1.90
N PRO A 44 4.47 -21.18 -3.11
CA PRO A 44 4.09 -19.88 -3.65
C PRO A 44 3.21 -19.05 -2.72
N PHE A 45 2.26 -19.67 -2.03
CA PHE A 45 1.36 -18.98 -1.10
C PHE A 45 2.10 -18.53 0.17
N ILE A 46 2.95 -19.39 0.74
CA ILE A 46 3.74 -19.06 1.95
C ILE A 46 4.70 -17.89 1.71
N PHE A 47 5.33 -17.88 0.54
CA PHE A 47 6.36 -16.91 0.17
C PHE A 47 5.83 -15.74 -0.68
N SER A 48 4.50 -15.64 -0.84
CA SER A 48 3.87 -14.58 -1.63
C SER A 48 4.05 -13.18 -1.04
N GLU A 49 4.14 -13.08 0.28
CA GLU A 49 4.10 -11.82 1.00
C GLU A 49 5.27 -11.65 1.97
N LEU A 50 5.98 -10.53 1.81
CA LEU A 50 7.02 -10.05 2.73
C LEU A 50 6.55 -8.79 3.45
N SER A 51 6.89 -8.71 4.73
CA SER A 51 6.71 -7.50 5.54
C SER A 51 8.05 -7.10 6.13
N LEU A 52 8.50 -5.88 5.82
CA LEU A 52 9.79 -5.36 6.22
C LEU A 52 9.60 -4.03 6.97
N SER A 53 10.30 -3.91 8.10
CA SER A 53 10.29 -2.74 8.96
C SER A 53 11.68 -2.44 9.51
N LEU A 54 12.52 -3.47 9.65
CA LEU A 54 13.88 -3.38 10.15
C LEU A 54 14.86 -4.05 9.18
N GLU A 55 16.09 -3.56 9.15
CA GLU A 55 17.16 -4.14 8.33
C GLU A 55 17.50 -5.59 8.70
N SER A 56 17.31 -5.97 9.97
CA SER A 56 17.48 -7.35 10.44
C SER A 56 16.54 -8.34 9.71
N HIS A 57 15.33 -7.89 9.33
CA HIS A 57 14.43 -8.67 8.50
C HIS A 57 15.04 -8.88 7.11
N SER A 58 15.63 -7.81 6.54
CA SER A 58 16.29 -7.86 5.23
C SER A 58 17.45 -8.84 5.20
N HIS A 59 18.31 -8.84 6.23
CA HIS A 59 19.40 -9.81 6.37
C HIS A 59 18.91 -11.26 6.39
N SER A 60 17.88 -11.55 7.19
CA SER A 60 17.32 -12.89 7.31
C SER A 60 16.78 -13.41 5.97
N TRP A 61 16.11 -12.54 5.21
CA TRP A 61 15.60 -12.89 3.88
C TRP A 61 16.72 -13.00 2.83
N ASN A 62 17.72 -12.13 2.87
CA ASN A 62 18.88 -12.24 1.96
C ASN A 62 19.63 -13.55 2.15
N GLN A 63 19.85 -13.99 3.39
CA GLN A 63 20.45 -15.29 3.68
C GLN A 63 19.58 -16.43 3.13
N LYS A 64 18.26 -16.37 3.37
CA LYS A 64 17.31 -17.39 2.90
C LYS A 64 17.26 -17.47 1.37
N PHE A 65 17.26 -16.33 0.68
CA PHE A 65 17.27 -16.28 -0.78
C PHE A 65 18.63 -16.60 -1.37
N ALA A 66 19.73 -16.40 -0.65
CA ALA A 66 21.03 -16.92 -1.06
C ALA A 66 21.03 -18.45 -1.05
N THR A 67 20.43 -19.09 -0.03
CA THR A 67 20.30 -20.55 0.02
C THR A 67 19.26 -21.10 -0.95
N TYR A 68 18.13 -20.40 -1.13
CA TYR A 68 17.01 -20.84 -1.96
C TYR A 68 16.53 -19.72 -2.91
N PRO A 69 17.27 -19.42 -4.00
CA PRO A 69 16.97 -18.28 -4.87
C PRO A 69 15.59 -18.31 -5.53
N HIS A 70 15.08 -19.52 -5.81
CA HIS A 70 13.77 -19.70 -6.44
C HIS A 70 12.62 -19.15 -5.60
N LEU A 71 12.76 -19.05 -4.27
CA LEU A 71 11.71 -18.55 -3.39
C LEU A 71 11.44 -17.06 -3.58
N ALA A 72 12.46 -16.27 -3.94
CA ALA A 72 12.30 -14.85 -4.20
C ALA A 72 11.34 -14.56 -5.36
N ARG A 73 11.23 -15.49 -6.32
CA ARG A 73 10.31 -15.38 -7.46
C ARG A 73 8.85 -15.51 -7.08
N TYR A 74 8.55 -16.11 -5.92
CA TYR A 74 7.18 -16.23 -5.43
C TYR A 74 6.68 -14.98 -4.73
N VAL A 75 7.57 -14.08 -4.32
CA VAL A 75 7.19 -12.83 -3.65
C VAL A 75 6.53 -11.91 -4.66
N THR A 76 5.27 -11.59 -4.39
CA THR A 76 4.46 -10.68 -5.21
C THR A 76 3.90 -9.52 -4.41
N ARG A 77 3.88 -9.63 -3.08
CA ARG A 77 3.32 -8.64 -2.16
C ARG A 77 4.38 -8.17 -1.18
N LEU A 78 4.57 -6.86 -1.08
CA LEU A 78 5.54 -6.23 -0.21
C LEU A 78 4.84 -5.21 0.68
N ASN A 79 4.96 -5.39 1.99
CA ASN A 79 4.57 -4.39 2.99
C ASN A 79 5.83 -3.78 3.58
N LEU A 80 5.95 -2.46 3.48
CA LEU A 80 7.03 -1.67 4.02
C LEU A 80 6.50 -0.77 5.13
N TRP A 81 7.29 -0.65 6.20
CA TRP A 81 7.04 0.25 7.30
C TRP A 81 8.25 1.17 7.42
N GLY A 82 8.04 2.45 7.16
CA GLY A 82 9.07 3.50 7.21
C GLY A 82 9.28 4.07 8.62
N GLY A 83 8.32 3.87 9.51
CA GLY A 83 8.34 4.40 10.87
C GLY A 83 9.28 3.63 11.78
N ASN A 84 10.15 4.36 12.50
CA ASN A 84 11.03 3.85 13.55
C ASN A 84 10.26 3.43 14.82
N TRP A 85 9.22 2.61 14.71
CA TRP A 85 8.44 2.12 15.87
C TRP A 85 9.22 1.18 16.82
N GLY A 86 10.53 0.97 16.58
CA GLY A 86 11.43 0.17 17.42
C GLY A 86 12.58 0.94 18.08
N GLU A 87 12.73 2.24 17.81
CA GLU A 87 13.81 3.07 18.38
C GLU A 87 13.23 4.33 19.05
N ALA A 88 12.12 4.15 19.78
CA ALA A 88 11.51 5.20 20.59
C ALA A 88 12.42 5.75 21.71
N ASP A 89 13.61 5.19 21.91
CA ASP A 89 14.66 5.69 22.82
C ASP A 89 15.83 6.40 22.10
N ALA A 90 15.78 6.59 20.78
CA ALA A 90 16.87 7.19 20.00
C ALA A 90 16.57 8.62 19.49
N LEU A 91 15.69 9.37 20.17
CA LEU A 91 15.32 10.75 19.79
C LEU A 91 16.47 11.77 19.81
N LEU A 92 17.72 11.37 20.07
CA LEU A 92 18.88 12.26 20.11
C LEU A 92 20.16 11.69 19.46
N LEU A 93 20.12 10.54 18.79
CA LEU A 93 21.32 9.97 18.16
C LEU A 93 20.98 9.40 16.78
N LEU A 94 21.53 10.06 15.75
CA LEU A 94 21.71 9.61 14.35
C LEU A 94 20.85 10.31 13.29
N GLU A 95 21.04 11.63 13.16
CA GLU A 95 20.93 12.33 11.86
C GLU A 95 21.80 11.69 10.75
N ASN A 96 22.66 10.72 11.09
CA ASN A 96 23.63 10.08 10.20
C ASN A 96 23.36 8.59 9.89
N GLN A 97 22.26 7.98 10.36
CA GLN A 97 21.95 6.62 9.93
C GLN A 97 21.15 6.61 8.63
N PRO A 98 21.52 5.75 7.66
CA PRO A 98 20.73 5.58 6.46
C PRO A 98 19.34 5.08 6.84
N ARG A 99 18.34 5.71 6.24
CA ARG A 99 16.93 5.32 6.38
C ARG A 99 16.73 3.87 5.94
N PHE A 100 15.66 3.25 6.41
CA PHE A 100 15.43 1.82 6.24
C PHE A 100 15.59 1.33 4.77
N LEU A 101 15.10 2.09 3.80
CA LEU A 101 15.19 1.74 2.38
C LEU A 101 16.55 2.05 1.74
N GLU A 102 17.38 2.86 2.37
CA GLU A 102 18.75 3.14 1.92
C GLU A 102 19.76 2.14 2.48
N ARG A 103 19.34 1.33 3.46
CA ARG A 103 20.25 0.39 4.11
C ARG A 103 20.68 -0.72 3.15
N PRO A 104 21.99 -1.09 3.13
CA PRO A 104 22.53 -1.98 2.10
C PRO A 104 21.79 -3.32 1.99
N ALA A 105 21.46 -3.95 3.12
CA ALA A 105 20.76 -5.24 3.10
C ALA A 105 19.33 -5.11 2.56
N THR A 106 18.64 -4.01 2.86
CA THR A 106 17.30 -3.74 2.32
C THR A 106 17.36 -3.52 0.82
N VAL A 107 18.25 -2.65 0.34
CA VAL A 107 18.43 -2.41 -1.11
C VAL A 107 18.76 -3.71 -1.85
N GLU A 108 19.67 -4.51 -1.30
CA GLU A 108 20.03 -5.81 -1.88
C GLU A 108 18.81 -6.74 -1.96
N LEU A 109 18.00 -6.81 -0.90
CA LEU A 109 16.81 -7.65 -0.86
C LEU A 109 15.81 -7.21 -1.91
N LEU A 110 15.48 -5.91 -1.96
CA LEU A 110 14.45 -5.38 -2.86
C LEU A 110 14.80 -5.59 -4.33
N ARG A 111 16.09 -5.48 -4.70
CA ARG A 111 16.57 -5.80 -6.06
C ARG A 111 16.40 -7.27 -6.46
N ARG A 112 16.23 -8.18 -5.50
CA ARG A 112 16.02 -9.62 -5.74
C ARG A 112 14.55 -9.98 -5.94
N LEU A 113 13.63 -9.02 -5.88
CA LEU A 113 12.17 -9.24 -5.94
C LEU A 113 11.58 -8.78 -7.30
N PRO A 114 11.67 -9.60 -8.36
CA PRO A 114 11.32 -9.18 -9.72
C PRO A 114 9.80 -9.13 -10.00
N ASN A 115 8.97 -9.66 -9.11
CA ASN A 115 7.56 -9.95 -9.36
C ASN A 115 6.60 -9.19 -8.45
N ILE A 116 7.05 -8.10 -7.82
CA ILE A 116 6.18 -7.29 -6.97
C ILE A 116 5.06 -6.67 -7.80
N THR A 117 3.83 -7.00 -7.42
CA THR A 117 2.58 -6.50 -8.00
C THR A 117 1.74 -5.74 -6.96
N TYR A 118 2.05 -5.91 -5.68
CA TYR A 118 1.40 -5.22 -4.57
C TYR A 118 2.44 -4.59 -3.66
N LEU A 119 2.30 -3.30 -3.40
CA LEU A 119 3.13 -2.52 -2.49
C LEU A 119 2.22 -1.80 -1.49
N LYS A 120 2.49 -2.03 -0.20
CA LYS A 120 1.91 -1.27 0.89
C LYS A 120 3.02 -0.50 1.60
N MET A 121 2.89 0.81 1.67
CA MET A 121 3.78 1.72 2.39
C MET A 121 3.03 2.26 3.61
N ASN A 122 3.65 2.16 4.80
CA ASN A 122 3.14 2.78 6.02
C ASN A 122 4.22 3.64 6.66
N ASP A 123 3.85 4.78 7.23
CA ASP A 123 4.69 5.60 8.10
C ASP A 123 5.97 6.11 7.40
N PHE A 124 5.87 6.51 6.14
CA PHE A 124 7.00 7.04 5.38
C PHE A 124 7.00 8.57 5.44
N PHE A 125 7.92 9.15 6.21
CA PHE A 125 8.03 10.59 6.37
C PHE A 125 9.19 11.16 5.55
N LEU A 126 8.85 12.00 4.58
CA LEU A 126 9.75 12.74 3.70
C LEU A 126 10.76 11.84 2.98
N PRO A 127 10.33 10.79 2.24
CA PRO A 127 11.23 9.83 1.62
C PRO A 127 12.27 10.52 0.72
N SER A 128 13.53 10.09 0.83
CA SER A 128 14.62 10.69 0.05
C SER A 128 14.50 10.28 -1.43
N GLU A 129 15.17 11.01 -2.32
CA GLU A 129 15.24 10.64 -3.74
C GLU A 129 15.70 9.19 -3.93
N ARG A 130 16.68 8.73 -3.14
CA ARG A 130 17.19 7.36 -3.18
C ARG A 130 16.14 6.34 -2.74
N GLU A 131 15.35 6.65 -1.73
CA GLU A 131 14.26 5.77 -1.29
C GLU A 131 13.19 5.65 -2.39
N ILE A 132 12.85 6.76 -3.05
CA ILE A 132 11.95 6.76 -4.20
C ILE A 132 12.52 5.94 -5.36
N GLU A 133 13.80 6.11 -5.70
CA GLU A 133 14.47 5.31 -6.74
C GLU A 133 14.40 3.80 -6.47
N VAL A 134 14.56 3.39 -5.20
CA VAL A 134 14.44 1.99 -4.80
C VAL A 134 13.01 1.48 -5.02
N LEU A 135 12.00 2.27 -4.67
CA LEU A 135 10.59 1.91 -4.88
C LEU A 135 10.20 1.86 -6.36
N CYS A 136 10.80 2.75 -7.18
CA CYS A 136 10.68 2.77 -8.63
C CYS A 136 11.16 1.48 -9.32
N HIS A 137 11.88 0.60 -8.62
CA HIS A 137 12.27 -0.71 -9.14
C HIS A 137 11.08 -1.63 -9.47
N PHE A 138 9.91 -1.42 -8.83
CA PHE A 138 8.74 -2.29 -8.96
C PHE A 138 7.84 -1.91 -10.14
N THR A 139 8.34 -2.08 -11.37
CA THR A 139 7.63 -1.69 -12.61
C THR A 139 6.37 -2.50 -12.93
N ARG A 140 6.16 -3.63 -12.24
CA ARG A 140 4.99 -4.52 -12.39
C ARG A 140 3.88 -4.21 -11.38
N LEU A 141 3.99 -3.10 -10.67
CA LEU A 141 3.05 -2.74 -9.62
C LEU A 141 1.63 -2.56 -10.17
N GLU A 142 0.69 -3.31 -9.60
CA GLU A 142 -0.73 -3.23 -9.93
C GLU A 142 -1.55 -2.65 -8.77
N TRP A 143 -1.07 -2.81 -7.53
CA TRP A 143 -1.71 -2.35 -6.31
C TRP A 143 -0.73 -1.51 -5.49
N LEU A 144 -1.09 -0.25 -5.24
CA LEU A 144 -0.36 0.63 -4.34
C LEU A 144 -1.26 1.05 -3.19
N LYS A 145 -0.76 0.88 -1.97
CA LYS A 145 -1.39 1.42 -0.78
C LYS A 145 -0.42 2.29 -0.02
N MET A 146 -0.84 3.52 0.29
CA MET A 146 -0.07 4.47 1.07
C MET A 146 -0.88 4.84 2.30
N TYR A 147 -0.29 4.62 3.48
CA TYR A 147 -0.85 4.92 4.78
C TYR A 147 0.13 5.81 5.53
N GLU A 148 -0.28 7.00 5.96
CA GLU A 148 0.57 7.89 6.77
C GLU A 148 1.91 8.16 6.05
N VAL A 149 1.82 8.63 4.80
CA VAL A 149 2.99 8.91 3.94
C VAL A 149 3.06 10.39 3.65
N VAL A 150 4.17 11.02 4.02
CA VAL A 150 4.40 12.45 3.81
C VAL A 150 5.52 12.63 2.79
N PHE A 151 5.25 13.26 1.65
CA PHE A 151 6.27 13.59 0.65
C PHE A 151 6.85 14.98 0.89
N ASN A 152 8.15 15.15 0.63
CA ASN A 152 8.82 16.44 0.77
C ASN A 152 8.55 17.39 -0.41
N GLU A 153 8.18 16.85 -1.58
CA GLU A 153 7.87 17.65 -2.76
C GLU A 153 6.95 16.84 -3.71
N THR A 154 6.16 17.55 -4.51
CA THR A 154 5.29 16.98 -5.55
C THR A 154 6.01 16.02 -6.52
N PRO A 155 7.23 16.32 -7.02
CA PRO A 155 7.94 15.43 -7.94
C PRO A 155 8.26 14.05 -7.36
N ALA A 156 8.43 13.92 -6.03
CA ALA A 156 8.73 12.63 -5.41
C ALA A 156 7.56 11.64 -5.55
N LEU A 157 6.33 12.12 -5.31
CA LEU A 157 5.11 11.34 -5.54
C LEU A 157 4.96 11.02 -7.03
N LEU A 158 5.11 12.01 -7.90
CA LEU A 158 4.93 11.83 -9.35
C LEU A 158 5.95 10.84 -9.94
N ASN A 159 7.20 10.87 -9.50
CA ASN A 159 8.24 9.93 -9.97
C ASN A 159 7.89 8.46 -9.62
N LEU A 160 7.46 8.21 -8.37
CA LEU A 160 6.97 6.89 -7.95
C LEU A 160 5.82 6.39 -8.85
N MET A 161 4.94 7.31 -9.21
CA MET A 161 3.75 7.02 -9.99
C MET A 161 4.09 6.78 -11.45
N SER A 162 5.01 7.54 -12.05
CA SER A 162 5.42 7.36 -13.44
C SER A 162 5.96 5.98 -13.75
N GLN A 163 6.64 5.31 -12.80
CA GLN A 163 7.13 3.94 -12.99
C GLN A 163 6.04 2.86 -12.82
N SER A 164 4.93 3.19 -12.16
CA SER A 164 3.84 2.28 -11.85
C SER A 164 2.82 2.19 -13.00
N VAL A 165 3.29 1.88 -14.21
CA VAL A 165 2.48 1.94 -15.46
C VAL A 165 1.31 0.95 -15.47
N ASN A 166 1.40 -0.14 -14.71
CA ASN A 166 0.38 -1.18 -14.63
C ASN A 166 -0.59 -1.00 -13.45
N LEU A 167 -0.55 0.16 -12.78
CA LEU A 167 -1.33 0.42 -11.58
C LEU A 167 -2.83 0.38 -11.89
N LYS A 168 -3.56 -0.45 -11.15
CA LYS A 168 -5.01 -0.63 -11.26
C LYS A 168 -5.72 -0.26 -9.96
N VAL A 169 -5.05 -0.37 -8.82
CA VAL A 169 -5.64 -0.16 -7.51
C VAL A 169 -4.80 0.79 -6.69
N LEU A 170 -5.44 1.86 -6.21
CA LEU A 170 -4.79 2.90 -5.43
C LEU A 170 -5.56 3.14 -4.12
N HIS A 171 -4.90 2.92 -3.00
CA HIS A 171 -5.46 3.16 -1.67
C HIS A 171 -4.64 4.22 -0.96
N ILE A 172 -5.30 5.25 -0.45
CA ILE A 172 -4.67 6.39 0.19
C ILE A 172 -5.35 6.62 1.53
N LYS A 173 -4.53 6.73 2.59
CA LYS A 173 -4.93 7.18 3.92
C LYS A 173 -3.84 8.10 4.44
N ASP A 174 -4.18 9.31 4.87
CA ASP A 174 -3.25 10.25 5.51
C ASP A 174 -1.97 10.46 4.67
N VAL A 175 -2.14 10.78 3.38
CA VAL A 175 -1.01 11.12 2.51
C VAL A 175 -0.91 12.63 2.36
N GLU A 176 0.26 13.17 2.69
CA GLU A 176 0.52 14.59 2.68
C GLU A 176 1.71 14.94 1.77
N ILE A 177 1.74 16.16 1.22
CA ILE A 177 2.90 16.73 0.54
C ILE A 177 3.21 18.05 1.24
N ILE A 178 4.38 18.11 1.88
CA ILE A 178 4.88 19.35 2.47
C ILE A 178 5.60 20.09 1.38
N THR A 179 5.26 21.35 1.09
CA THR A 179 6.02 22.17 0.15
C THR A 179 6.42 23.48 0.78
N HIS A 180 7.61 23.98 0.46
CA HIS A 180 8.06 25.31 0.86
C HIS A 180 7.33 26.43 0.09
N THR A 181 6.75 26.09 -1.06
CA THR A 181 5.78 26.89 -1.80
C THR A 181 4.38 26.70 -1.20
N GLY A 182 3.51 27.72 -1.21
CA GLY A 182 2.18 27.61 -0.59
C GLY A 182 1.36 26.41 -1.08
N GLU A 183 0.55 25.82 -0.19
CA GLU A 183 -0.27 24.61 -0.44
C GLU A 183 -1.17 24.74 -1.67
N ASP A 184 -1.61 25.96 -1.99
CA ASP A 184 -2.45 26.29 -3.15
C ASP A 184 -1.84 25.87 -4.50
N LEU A 185 -0.52 25.70 -4.58
CA LEU A 185 0.18 25.31 -5.80
C LEU A 185 0.30 23.79 -5.97
N ILE A 186 0.04 23.00 -4.92
CA ILE A 186 0.16 21.53 -4.97
C ILE A 186 -0.91 20.93 -5.90
N GLY A 187 -2.16 21.36 -5.73
CA GLY A 187 -3.31 20.89 -6.52
C GLY A 187 -3.13 21.07 -8.02
N PRO A 188 -2.82 22.29 -8.51
CA PRO A 188 -2.52 22.55 -9.91
C PRO A 188 -1.31 21.75 -10.43
N ALA A 189 -0.20 21.70 -9.68
CA ALA A 189 0.99 20.98 -10.10
C ALA A 189 0.74 19.47 -10.28
N LEU A 190 -0.07 18.86 -9.41
CA LEU A 190 -0.48 17.46 -9.53
C LEU A 190 -1.46 17.22 -10.68
N HIS A 191 -2.39 18.16 -10.89
CA HIS A 191 -3.42 18.05 -11.92
C HIS A 191 -2.85 18.19 -13.33
N ASP A 192 -1.98 19.18 -13.53
CA ASP A 192 -1.42 19.56 -14.83
C ASP A 192 -0.28 18.64 -15.27
N PHE A 193 0.24 17.81 -14.35
CA PHE A 193 1.20 16.79 -14.71
C PHE A 193 0.54 15.70 -15.57
N VAL A 194 1.06 15.55 -16.79
CA VAL A 194 0.64 14.52 -17.73
C VAL A 194 1.72 13.46 -17.79
N ASP A 195 1.34 12.23 -17.48
CA ASP A 195 2.25 11.10 -17.57
C ASP A 195 2.32 10.56 -19.01
N ALA A 196 3.45 9.95 -19.39
CA ALA A 196 3.60 9.34 -20.70
C ALA A 196 2.60 8.21 -20.93
N VAL A 197 2.25 7.48 -19.87
CA VAL A 197 1.21 6.45 -19.86
C VAL A 197 0.28 6.71 -18.69
N PRO A 198 -0.95 7.21 -18.94
CA PRO A 198 -1.97 7.35 -17.91
C PRO A 198 -2.36 6.00 -17.29
N LYS A 199 -2.53 5.98 -15.97
CA LYS A 199 -2.81 4.74 -15.22
C LYS A 199 -4.30 4.45 -15.25
N ARG A 200 -4.68 3.27 -15.75
CA ARG A 200 -6.08 2.83 -15.88
C ARG A 200 -6.58 2.25 -14.56
N LEU A 201 -6.98 3.13 -13.64
CA LEU A 201 -7.45 2.73 -12.32
C LEU A 201 -8.82 2.04 -12.39
N ARG A 202 -8.98 0.99 -11.60
CA ARG A 202 -10.22 0.20 -11.45
C ARG A 202 -10.81 0.30 -10.06
N ASN A 203 -9.96 0.47 -9.05
CA ASN A 203 -10.37 0.61 -7.67
C ASN A 203 -9.59 1.73 -6.99
N VAL A 204 -10.33 2.67 -6.40
CA VAL A 204 -9.78 3.75 -5.59
C VAL A 204 -10.41 3.71 -4.21
N LYS A 205 -9.57 3.70 -3.17
CA LYS A 205 -10.00 3.87 -1.79
C LYS A 205 -9.30 5.08 -1.18
N LEU A 206 -10.07 6.08 -0.77
CA LEU A 206 -9.58 7.26 -0.04
C LEU A 206 -10.14 7.21 1.38
N GLN A 207 -9.26 7.33 2.36
CA GLN A 207 -9.60 7.35 3.77
C GLN A 207 -9.08 8.66 4.38
N ASP A 208 -10.00 9.40 4.97
CA ASP A 208 -9.83 10.75 5.51
C ASP A 208 -9.18 11.77 4.55
N PRO A 209 -9.70 11.95 3.32
CA PRO A 209 -9.07 12.86 2.35
C PRO A 209 -9.15 14.35 2.75
N THR A 210 -9.85 14.69 3.83
CA THR A 210 -10.05 16.08 4.28
C THR A 210 -8.76 16.79 4.68
N ALA A 211 -7.73 16.04 5.08
CA ALA A 211 -6.42 16.61 5.37
C ALA A 211 -5.64 17.01 4.09
N SER A 212 -6.04 16.53 2.91
CA SER A 212 -5.28 16.71 1.66
C SER A 212 -6.21 16.70 0.44
N LEU A 213 -7.02 17.74 0.30
CA LEU A 213 -8.03 17.86 -0.77
C LEU A 213 -7.44 17.86 -2.18
N TYR A 214 -6.18 18.27 -2.34
CA TYR A 214 -5.45 18.21 -3.61
C TYR A 214 -5.32 16.77 -4.16
N ILE A 215 -5.55 15.72 -3.36
CA ILE A 215 -5.64 14.33 -3.85
C ILE A 215 -6.75 14.19 -4.90
N PHE A 216 -7.88 14.88 -4.75
CA PHE A 216 -8.96 14.87 -5.75
C PHE A 216 -8.54 15.58 -7.04
N SER A 217 -7.78 16.68 -6.91
CA SER A 217 -7.15 17.38 -8.05
C SER A 217 -6.20 16.45 -8.81
N TRP A 218 -5.37 15.73 -8.06
CA TRP A 218 -4.41 14.77 -8.62
C TRP A 218 -5.08 13.62 -9.35
N LEU A 219 -6.10 13.00 -8.74
CA LEU A 219 -6.85 11.90 -9.35
C LEU A 219 -7.59 12.33 -10.62
N SER A 220 -8.02 13.60 -10.68
CA SER A 220 -8.69 14.18 -11.85
C SER A 220 -7.72 14.65 -12.95
N GLY A 221 -6.40 14.63 -12.67
CA GLY A 221 -5.35 15.12 -13.56
C GLY A 221 -4.92 14.13 -14.64
N GLY A 222 -3.90 14.53 -15.41
CA GLY A 222 -3.39 13.76 -16.56
C GLY A 222 -2.61 12.48 -16.23
N VAL A 223 -2.39 12.18 -14.95
CA VAL A 223 -1.71 10.94 -14.51
C VAL A 223 -2.60 9.71 -14.66
N PHE A 224 -3.92 9.89 -14.55
CA PHE A 224 -4.86 8.78 -14.43
C PHE A 224 -5.86 8.77 -15.58
N ASP A 225 -6.15 7.58 -16.08
CA ASP A 225 -7.31 7.31 -16.91
C ASP A 225 -8.35 6.60 -16.02
N LEU A 226 -9.41 7.34 -15.65
CA LEU A 226 -10.47 6.84 -14.78
C LEU A 226 -11.62 6.17 -15.55
N SER A 227 -11.50 5.97 -16.87
CA SER A 227 -12.56 5.37 -17.69
C SER A 227 -12.93 3.94 -17.27
N ASP A 228 -11.98 3.19 -16.71
CA ASP A 228 -12.17 1.82 -16.21
C ASP A 228 -12.51 1.77 -14.71
N LEU A 229 -12.72 2.91 -14.04
CA LEU A 229 -12.95 2.95 -12.59
C LEU A 229 -14.34 2.39 -12.25
N THR A 230 -14.38 1.26 -11.55
CA THR A 230 -15.63 0.59 -11.15
C THR A 230 -15.91 0.66 -9.67
N ASP A 231 -14.87 0.74 -8.85
CA ASP A 231 -14.98 0.68 -7.40
C ASP A 231 -14.40 1.95 -6.79
N LEU A 232 -15.25 2.71 -6.12
CA LEU A 232 -14.86 3.91 -5.37
C LEU A 232 -15.29 3.75 -3.91
N THR A 233 -14.31 3.80 -3.01
CA THR A 233 -14.54 3.83 -1.57
C THR A 233 -14.04 5.14 -1.00
N LEU A 234 -14.94 5.90 -0.37
CA LEU A 234 -14.60 7.11 0.38
C LEU A 234 -14.93 6.84 1.84
N SER A 235 -13.94 7.00 2.72
CA SER A 235 -14.14 6.99 4.16
C SER A 235 -13.66 8.29 4.78
N TRP A 236 -14.39 8.76 5.79
CA TRP A 236 -14.05 9.95 6.56
C TRP A 236 -13.81 9.56 8.00
N GLY A 237 -12.74 10.07 8.62
CA GLY A 237 -12.62 10.03 10.07
C GLY A 237 -13.67 10.94 10.70
N CYS A 238 -14.12 10.64 11.93
CA CYS A 238 -14.82 11.65 12.71
C CYS A 238 -13.95 12.91 12.78
N LEU A 239 -14.47 14.04 12.26
CA LEU A 239 -13.80 15.33 12.32
C LEU A 239 -13.33 15.56 13.75
N PRO A 240 -12.02 15.70 14.03
CA PRO A 240 -11.59 16.10 15.35
C PRO A 240 -12.27 17.43 15.63
N THR A 241 -12.98 17.54 16.76
CA THR A 241 -13.73 18.72 17.20
C THR A 241 -12.90 20.02 17.23
N ASN A 242 -11.58 19.92 17.07
CA ASN A 242 -10.61 21.00 17.12
C ASN A 242 -10.03 21.41 15.76
N ARG A 243 -10.39 20.75 14.63
CA ARG A 243 -10.04 21.25 13.30
C ARG A 243 -11.26 21.97 12.72
N HIS A 244 -11.08 23.23 12.32
CA HIS A 244 -12.11 23.93 11.58
C HIS A 244 -12.45 23.11 10.32
N PRO A 245 -13.73 22.80 10.06
CA PRO A 245 -14.11 22.14 8.82
C PRO A 245 -13.62 23.01 7.66
N PRO A 246 -13.11 22.42 6.56
CA PRO A 246 -12.72 23.21 5.40
C PRO A 246 -13.91 24.04 4.92
N LEU A 247 -13.67 25.26 4.43
CA LEU A 247 -14.75 26.11 3.96
C LEU A 247 -15.57 25.35 2.89
N PRO A 248 -16.91 25.35 2.97
CA PRO A 248 -17.77 24.52 2.10
C PRO A 248 -17.51 24.67 0.59
N GLY A 249 -16.98 25.81 0.15
CA GLY A 249 -16.74 26.10 -1.28
C GLY A 249 -15.52 25.40 -1.91
N GLU A 250 -14.42 25.21 -1.17
CA GLU A 250 -13.18 24.61 -1.69
C GLU A 250 -13.24 23.08 -1.71
N LEU A 251 -13.88 22.50 -0.69
CA LEU A 251 -14.26 21.08 -0.70
C LEU A 251 -15.13 20.74 -1.92
N SER A 252 -16.07 21.62 -2.25
CA SER A 252 -17.02 21.40 -3.34
C SER A 252 -16.29 21.32 -4.69
N SER A 253 -15.41 22.26 -5.03
CA SER A 253 -14.87 22.33 -6.41
C SER A 253 -14.03 21.12 -6.81
N TYR A 254 -13.12 20.66 -5.95
CA TYR A 254 -12.26 19.51 -6.25
C TYR A 254 -13.03 18.19 -6.24
N VAL A 255 -13.94 18.02 -5.28
CA VAL A 255 -14.75 16.80 -5.16
C VAL A 255 -15.77 16.74 -6.29
N ASP A 256 -16.47 17.84 -6.58
CA ASP A 256 -17.48 17.89 -7.65
C ASP A 256 -16.85 17.64 -9.02
N SER A 257 -15.67 18.21 -9.28
CA SER A 257 -14.91 17.94 -10.49
C SER A 257 -14.57 16.46 -10.61
N PHE A 258 -13.98 15.87 -9.56
CA PHE A 258 -13.65 14.45 -9.54
C PHE A 258 -14.88 13.56 -9.75
N ILE A 259 -15.95 13.81 -8.99
CA ILE A 259 -17.21 13.04 -9.07
C ILE A 259 -17.84 13.15 -10.46
N SER A 260 -17.80 14.34 -11.09
CA SER A 260 -18.32 14.51 -12.45
C SER A 260 -17.62 13.61 -13.46
N ILE A 261 -16.30 13.41 -13.32
CA ILE A 261 -15.48 12.55 -14.19
C ILE A 261 -15.84 11.07 -13.99
N VAL A 262 -15.99 10.63 -12.73
CA VAL A 262 -16.12 9.19 -12.42
C VAL A 262 -17.57 8.68 -12.37
N SER A 263 -18.55 9.58 -12.23
CA SER A 263 -19.95 9.25 -11.91
C SER A 263 -20.60 8.24 -12.86
N ALA A 264 -20.29 8.27 -14.15
CA ALA A 264 -20.91 7.39 -15.14
C ALA A 264 -20.36 5.95 -15.15
N GLY A 265 -19.15 5.72 -14.63
CA GLY A 265 -18.45 4.42 -14.70
C GLY A 265 -18.53 3.58 -13.42
N ILE A 266 -18.83 4.21 -12.27
CA ILE A 266 -18.81 3.54 -10.97
C ILE A 266 -19.94 2.50 -10.87
N LYS A 267 -19.56 1.26 -10.55
CA LYS A 267 -20.48 0.16 -10.24
C LYS A 267 -20.70 -0.01 -8.75
N HIS A 268 -19.66 0.26 -7.96
CA HIS A 268 -19.67 0.09 -6.52
C HIS A 268 -19.17 1.36 -5.85
N LEU A 269 -20.09 2.16 -5.31
CA LEU A 269 -19.79 3.30 -4.45
C LEU A 269 -19.97 2.88 -3.00
N ARG A 270 -18.93 3.06 -2.18
CA ARG A 270 -18.98 2.83 -0.74
C ARG A 270 -18.59 4.09 0.00
N LEU A 271 -19.50 4.55 0.86
CA LEU A 271 -19.31 5.71 1.71
C LEU A 271 -19.29 5.22 3.16
N HIS A 272 -18.20 5.48 3.88
CA HIS A 272 -18.04 5.08 5.27
C HIS A 272 -17.73 6.28 6.16
N ILE A 273 -18.25 6.25 7.37
CA ILE A 273 -17.83 7.13 8.46
C ILE A 273 -17.09 6.23 9.44
N GLU A 274 -15.79 6.45 9.57
CA GLU A 274 -14.96 5.73 10.53
C GLU A 274 -15.08 6.44 11.89
N MET A 275 -15.77 5.79 12.82
CA MET A 275 -15.70 6.17 14.23
C MET A 275 -14.32 5.74 14.76
N SER A 276 -13.52 6.72 15.19
CA SER A 276 -12.25 6.45 15.85
C SER A 276 -12.48 5.55 17.08
N GLU A 277 -11.80 4.41 17.18
CA GLU A 277 -11.85 3.55 18.38
C GLU A 277 -11.35 4.28 19.64
N LEU A 278 -10.59 5.36 19.48
CA LEU A 278 -10.20 6.25 20.59
C LEU A 278 -11.39 7.05 21.13
N ASP A 279 -12.35 7.44 20.28
CA ASP A 279 -13.58 8.12 20.68
C ASP A 279 -14.63 7.18 21.28
N ALA A 280 -14.59 5.90 20.90
CA ALA A 280 -15.45 4.88 21.50
C ALA A 280 -15.05 4.59 22.96
N LYS A 281 -13.74 4.61 23.29
CA LYS A 281 -13.26 4.43 24.67
C LYS A 281 -13.37 5.69 25.52
N SER A 282 -13.23 6.89 24.94
CA SER A 282 -13.38 8.14 25.69
C SER A 282 -14.84 8.37 26.11
N ASN A 283 -15.82 8.01 25.28
CA ASN A 283 -17.25 8.18 25.61
C ASN A 283 -17.80 7.16 26.62
N ILE A 284 -17.15 6.01 26.80
CA ILE A 284 -17.54 5.03 27.85
C ILE A 284 -17.10 5.52 29.24
N ASN A 285 -16.01 6.30 29.33
CA ASN A 285 -15.49 6.80 30.60
C ASN A 285 -16.25 8.03 31.14
N TYR A 286 -17.09 8.70 30.35
CA TYR A 286 -17.92 9.82 30.82
C TYR A 286 -19.34 9.43 31.23
N MET A 287 -19.73 8.15 31.10
CA MET A 287 -21.03 7.64 31.58
C MET A 287 -20.94 6.72 32.81
N LEU A 288 -19.72 6.51 33.35
CA LEU A 288 -19.47 5.69 34.55
C LEU A 288 -18.57 6.42 35.55
N GLY A 289 -18.89 7.68 35.84
CA GLY A 289 -18.30 8.43 36.95
C GLY A 289 -19.41 8.97 37.86
N GLU A 290 -19.62 8.28 38.98
CA GLU A 290 -20.33 8.77 40.16
C GLU A 290 -19.60 9.97 40.79
#